data_AF-A0AAV9XUF5-F1
#
_entry.id   AF-A0AAV9XUF5-F1
#
_cell.length_a   1.000
_cell.length_b   1.000
_cell.length_c   1.000
_cell.angle_alpha   90.00
_cell.angle_beta   90.00
_cell.angle_gamma   90.00
#
_symmetry.space_group_name_H-M   'P 1'
#
loop_
_entity.id
_entity.type
_entity.pdbx_description
1 polymer ?
#
loop_
_entity_poly.entity_id
_entity_poly.type
_entity_poly.pdbx_seq_one_letter_code
_entity_poly.pdbx_strand_id
1 'polypeptide(L)'
;MFFTYVVRPGDAPEGRGPTQPLFFETFLVNNLKLGFGMMLLGFVGVAICSLFNGSGLYVIKFLSPFSEAKQSTGIALFFMILMIVGVLCLNISTILMDDDGSICQTRGFRSGCKALGQGTLITLLGLVLVAVTLYSNVGYYEGNALSGLDLNYVIKCMFNAGLAITSVGFTLLGFAAFLVEVYSSDGTREVLGFASVILCKISGFLMFLTIIFPDCKIVGSLFTIFTTIALTHITLWAGLFENVALKSRIKMTQSAVRNEYYKSRNALAYFGPPVMAEGNFVQPTM
;
A
#
# COMPACT_ATOMS: atom_id res chain seq x y z
N MET A 1 -5.64 -4.39 -50.35
CA MET A 1 -5.35 -2.94 -50.25
C MET A 1 -5.74 -2.52 -48.85
N PHE A 2 -4.77 -2.43 -47.94
CA PHE A 2 -5.02 -2.05 -46.55
C PHE A 2 -4.93 -0.52 -46.45
N PHE A 3 -6.04 0.15 -46.17
CA PHE A 3 -6.04 1.57 -45.84
C PHE A 3 -5.42 1.75 -44.45
N THR A 4 -4.15 2.14 -44.41
CA THR A 4 -3.51 2.62 -43.18
C THR A 4 -3.93 4.06 -42.94
N TYR A 5 -4.75 4.29 -41.90
CA TYR A 5 -5.05 5.64 -41.42
C TYR A 5 -3.76 6.29 -40.90
N VAL A 6 -3.28 7.31 -41.62
CA VAL A 6 -2.20 8.19 -41.17
C VAL A 6 -2.80 9.18 -40.19
N VAL A 7 -2.70 8.89 -38.89
CA VAL A 7 -3.02 9.86 -37.84
C VAL A 7 -1.89 10.88 -37.80
N ARG A 8 -2.16 12.13 -38.22
CA ARG A 8 -1.20 13.24 -38.15
C ARG A 8 -0.78 13.45 -36.69
N PRO A 9 0.49 13.81 -36.41
CA PRO A 9 0.90 14.23 -35.08
C PRO A 9 0.09 15.49 -34.70
N GLY A 10 -0.85 15.34 -33.76
CA GLY A 10 -1.84 16.36 -33.40
C GLY A 10 -3.29 15.87 -33.40
N ASP A 11 -3.60 14.79 -34.14
CA ASP A 11 -4.95 14.21 -34.25
C ASP A 11 -5.07 12.87 -33.49
N ALA A 12 -4.27 12.65 -32.43
CA ALA A 12 -4.64 11.60 -31.49
C ALA A 12 -5.98 12.02 -30.90
N PRO A 13 -7.09 11.26 -31.06
CA PRO A 13 -8.34 11.63 -30.43
C PRO A 13 -8.03 11.75 -28.94
N GLU A 14 -8.14 12.96 -28.40
CA GLU A 14 -8.15 13.19 -26.97
C GLU A 14 -9.07 12.11 -26.40
N GLY A 15 -8.47 11.18 -25.66
CA GLY A 15 -9.09 9.90 -25.38
C GLY A 15 -10.52 10.15 -24.93
N ARG A 16 -11.49 9.55 -25.65
CA ARG A 16 -12.91 9.49 -25.25
C ARG A 16 -13.02 8.63 -23.99
N GLY A 17 -12.38 9.08 -22.92
CA GLY A 17 -12.65 8.63 -21.58
C GLY A 17 -13.99 9.22 -21.14
N PRO A 18 -14.75 8.52 -20.29
CA PRO A 18 -15.99 9.05 -19.75
C PRO A 18 -15.73 10.41 -19.08
N THR A 19 -16.62 11.38 -19.33
CA THR A 19 -16.54 12.76 -18.81
C THR A 19 -16.64 12.83 -17.29
N GLN A 20 -17.06 11.74 -16.66
CA GLN A 20 -16.96 11.50 -15.23
C GLN A 20 -16.21 10.18 -15.03
N PRO A 21 -15.16 10.14 -14.18
CA PRO A 21 -14.53 8.87 -13.88
C PRO A 21 -15.58 7.95 -13.26
N LEU A 22 -15.71 6.74 -13.79
CA LEU A 22 -16.59 5.73 -13.21
C LEU A 22 -16.26 5.57 -11.72
N PHE A 23 -17.25 5.27 -10.86
CA PHE A 23 -17.00 5.04 -9.43
C PHE A 23 -15.82 4.08 -9.21
N PHE A 24 -15.72 3.05 -10.03
CA PHE A 24 -14.60 2.10 -10.03
C PHE A 24 -13.25 2.73 -10.37
N GLU A 25 -13.17 3.68 -11.32
CA GLU A 25 -11.91 4.38 -11.60
C GLU A 25 -11.52 5.26 -10.41
N THR A 26 -12.47 5.98 -9.81
CA THR A 26 -12.21 6.84 -8.65
C THR A 26 -11.81 6.02 -7.41
N PHE A 27 -12.42 4.84 -7.23
CA PHE A 27 -12.07 3.91 -6.15
C PHE A 27 -10.70 3.28 -6.39
N LEU A 28 -10.44 2.79 -7.60
CA LEU A 28 -9.15 2.16 -7.97
C LEU A 28 -7.98 3.12 -7.80
N VAL A 29 -8.20 4.39 -8.10
CA VAL A 29 -7.19 5.45 -8.11
C VAL A 29 -6.87 6.02 -6.72
N ASN A 30 -7.77 5.86 -5.74
CA ASN A 30 -7.64 6.45 -4.39
C ASN A 30 -7.33 5.42 -3.30
N ASN A 31 -6.81 4.26 -3.71
CA ASN A 31 -6.62 3.10 -2.85
C ASN A 31 -5.49 3.25 -1.84
N LEU A 32 -4.51 4.13 -2.08
CA LEU A 32 -3.39 4.32 -1.15
C LEU A 32 -3.86 5.04 0.11
N LYS A 33 -4.51 6.21 -0.04
CA LYS A 33 -5.05 6.96 1.11
C LYS A 33 -6.22 6.23 1.77
N LEU A 34 -7.06 5.54 0.98
CA LEU A 34 -8.16 4.75 1.50
C LEU A 34 -7.64 3.56 2.30
N GLY A 35 -6.61 2.86 1.81
CA GLY A 35 -6.00 1.73 2.49
C GLY A 35 -5.40 2.10 3.85
N PHE A 36 -4.51 3.11 3.88
CA PHE A 36 -3.94 3.59 5.14
C PHE A 36 -4.99 4.22 6.07
N GLY A 37 -5.97 4.93 5.51
CA GLY A 37 -7.08 5.51 6.27
C GLY A 37 -7.95 4.46 6.95
N MET A 38 -8.26 3.35 6.27
CA MET A 38 -8.99 2.22 6.85
C MET A 38 -8.16 1.49 7.91
N MET A 39 -6.85 1.33 7.71
CA MET A 39 -5.95 0.80 8.75
C MET A 39 -5.93 1.69 9.99
N LEU A 40 -5.87 3.01 9.82
CA LEU A 40 -5.92 3.98 10.92
C LEU A 40 -7.26 3.90 11.66
N LEU A 41 -8.39 3.94 10.94
CA LEU A 41 -9.73 3.85 11.53
C LEU A 41 -9.91 2.55 12.30
N GLY A 42 -9.47 1.42 11.74
CA GLY A 42 -9.52 0.13 12.40
C GLY A 42 -8.67 0.12 13.68
N PHE A 43 -7.43 0.61 13.62
CA PHE A 43 -6.56 0.63 14.79
C PHE A 43 -7.09 1.55 15.91
N VAL A 44 -7.58 2.74 15.55
CA VAL A 44 -8.21 3.68 16.50
C VAL A 44 -9.47 3.07 17.11
N GLY A 45 -10.31 2.39 16.32
CA GLY A 45 -11.48 1.68 16.80
C GLY A 45 -11.13 0.61 17.83
N VAL A 46 -10.10 -0.19 17.57
CA VAL A 46 -9.58 -1.17 18.54
C VAL A 46 -9.04 -0.49 19.80
N ALA A 47 -8.34 0.63 19.67
CA ALA A 47 -7.83 1.39 20.82
C ALA A 47 -8.96 1.94 21.70
N ILE A 48 -10.04 2.42 21.08
CA ILE A 48 -11.25 2.87 21.77
C ILE A 48 -11.92 1.69 22.51
N CYS A 49 -12.04 0.52 21.87
CA CYS A 49 -12.54 -0.69 22.54
C CYS A 49 -11.68 -1.07 23.75
N SER A 50 -10.35 -0.97 23.64
CA SER A 50 -9.43 -1.21 24.76
C SER A 50 -9.64 -0.22 25.92
N LEU A 51 -9.95 1.05 25.63
CA LEU A 51 -10.25 2.05 26.66
C LEU A 51 -11.55 1.71 27.40
N PHE A 52 -12.62 1.38 26.67
CA PHE A 52 -13.92 1.03 27.25
C PHE A 52 -13.91 -0.27 28.06
N ASN A 53 -13.05 -1.24 27.69
CA ASN A 53 -12.89 -2.48 28.45
C ASN A 53 -12.01 -2.34 29.70
N GLY A 54 -11.45 -1.15 29.97
CA GLY A 54 -10.64 -0.87 31.16
C GLY A 54 -9.16 -1.26 31.07
N SER A 55 -8.70 -1.77 29.92
CA SER A 55 -7.28 -2.04 29.64
C SER A 55 -6.47 -0.79 29.31
N GLY A 56 -7.13 0.37 29.19
CA GLY A 56 -6.48 1.64 28.90
C GLY A 56 -5.92 1.67 27.47
N LEU A 57 -4.75 2.31 27.30
CA LEU A 57 -4.02 2.31 26.02
C LEU A 57 -3.29 0.99 25.73
N TYR A 58 -3.42 -0.03 26.57
CA TYR A 58 -2.73 -1.29 26.36
C TYR A 58 -3.51 -2.26 25.43
N VAL A 59 -3.55 -1.92 24.14
CA VAL A 59 -4.32 -2.63 23.10
C VAL A 59 -3.95 -4.09 22.96
N ILE A 60 -2.66 -4.44 23.06
CA ILE A 60 -2.24 -5.84 22.88
C ILE A 60 -2.73 -6.73 24.02
N LYS A 61 -2.79 -6.21 25.25
CA LYS A 61 -3.40 -6.94 26.38
C LYS A 61 -4.91 -7.10 26.19
N PHE A 62 -5.58 -6.08 25.67
CA PHE A 62 -7.01 -6.17 25.31
C PHE A 62 -7.28 -7.25 24.27
N LEU A 63 -6.49 -7.27 23.20
CA LEU A 63 -6.62 -8.26 22.11
C LEU A 63 -6.12 -9.66 22.52
N SER A 64 -5.44 -9.79 23.66
CA SER A 64 -4.87 -11.06 24.07
C SER A 64 -5.98 -12.09 24.34
N PRO A 65 -5.80 -13.34 23.89
CA PRO A 65 -6.79 -14.39 24.05
C PRO A 65 -7.07 -14.81 25.49
N PHE A 66 -6.24 -14.37 26.43
CA PHE A 66 -6.35 -14.68 27.87
C PHE A 66 -6.72 -13.47 28.70
N SER A 67 -7.09 -12.35 28.06
CA SER A 67 -7.57 -11.20 28.81
C SER A 67 -8.90 -11.55 29.46
N GLU A 68 -9.07 -11.21 30.74
CA GLU A 68 -10.35 -11.25 31.48
C GLU A 68 -11.34 -10.22 30.90
N ALA A 69 -11.52 -10.19 29.58
CA ALA A 69 -12.38 -9.23 28.91
C ALA A 69 -13.82 -9.46 29.37
N LYS A 70 -14.35 -8.47 30.10
CA LYS A 70 -15.73 -8.46 30.60
C LYS A 70 -16.75 -8.08 29.51
N GLN A 71 -16.28 -7.65 28.33
CA GLN A 71 -17.11 -7.22 27.20
C GLN A 71 -16.82 -8.02 25.91
N SER A 72 -17.80 -8.03 24.99
CA SER A 72 -17.73 -8.81 23.76
C SER A 72 -16.61 -8.30 22.83
N THR A 73 -15.69 -9.20 22.50
CA THR A 73 -14.59 -8.98 21.56
C THR A 73 -15.05 -8.84 20.10
N GLY A 74 -16.37 -8.97 19.83
CA GLY A 74 -16.96 -8.87 18.49
C GLY A 74 -16.81 -7.49 17.84
N ILE A 75 -16.91 -6.40 18.61
CA ILE A 75 -16.70 -5.04 18.06
C ILE A 75 -15.23 -4.84 17.69
N ALA A 76 -14.31 -5.36 18.50
CA ALA A 76 -12.87 -5.31 18.18
C ALA A 76 -12.54 -6.12 16.92
N LEU A 77 -13.21 -7.27 16.72
CA LEU A 77 -13.10 -8.08 15.51
C LEU A 77 -13.56 -7.31 14.26
N PHE A 78 -14.67 -6.56 14.34
CA PHE A 78 -15.10 -5.69 13.23
C PHE A 78 -14.01 -4.68 12.84
N PHE A 79 -13.39 -4.01 13.81
CA PHE A 79 -12.31 -3.08 13.53
C PHE A 79 -11.03 -3.75 13.01
N MET A 80 -10.73 -4.98 13.44
CA MET A 80 -9.64 -5.77 12.87
C MET A 80 -9.91 -6.16 11.41
N ILE A 81 -11.15 -6.52 11.07
CA ILE A 81 -11.56 -6.75 9.68
C ILE A 81 -11.41 -5.45 8.88
N LEU A 82 -11.76 -4.30 9.44
CA LEU A 82 -11.56 -3.00 8.79
C LEU A 82 -10.09 -2.73 8.46
N MET A 83 -9.16 -3.08 9.36
CA MET A 83 -7.72 -3.00 9.08
C MET A 83 -7.30 -3.94 7.95
N ILE A 84 -7.82 -5.17 7.92
CA ILE A 84 -7.57 -6.14 6.85
C ILE A 84 -8.04 -5.60 5.49
N VAL A 85 -9.24 -5.03 5.43
CA VAL A 85 -9.75 -4.39 4.21
C VAL A 85 -8.84 -3.23 3.77
N GLY A 86 -8.35 -2.43 4.72
CA GLY A 86 -7.36 -1.40 4.42
C GLY A 86 -6.09 -1.94 3.76
N VAL A 87 -5.54 -3.05 4.27
CA VAL A 87 -4.36 -3.70 3.67
C VAL A 87 -4.67 -4.28 2.28
N LEU A 88 -5.88 -4.79 2.05
CA LEU A 88 -6.29 -5.23 0.71
C LEU A 88 -6.37 -4.06 -0.28
N CYS A 89 -6.86 -2.89 0.14
CA CYS A 89 -6.83 -1.69 -0.68
C CYS A 89 -5.39 -1.27 -1.02
N LEU A 90 -4.46 -1.35 -0.05
CA LEU A 90 -3.05 -1.11 -0.32
C LEU A 90 -2.47 -2.11 -1.34
N ASN A 91 -2.84 -3.39 -1.27
CA ASN A 91 -2.44 -4.38 -2.29
C ASN A 91 -2.91 -3.96 -3.69
N ILE A 92 -4.15 -3.48 -3.84
CA ILE A 92 -4.64 -2.99 -5.13
C ILE A 92 -3.82 -1.78 -5.61
N SER A 93 -3.47 -0.86 -4.70
CA SER A 93 -2.63 0.30 -5.05
C SER A 93 -1.24 -0.11 -5.56
N THR A 94 -0.66 -1.20 -5.03
CA THR A 94 0.68 -1.65 -5.46
C THR A 94 0.71 -2.10 -6.91
N ILE A 95 -0.37 -2.72 -7.40
CA ILE A 95 -0.48 -3.17 -8.80
C ILE A 95 -0.47 -1.98 -9.73
N LEU A 96 -1.19 -0.91 -9.38
CA LEU A 96 -1.26 0.32 -10.17
C LEU A 96 0.09 1.07 -10.14
N MET A 97 0.71 1.16 -8.96
CA MET A 97 2.00 1.84 -8.81
C MET A 97 3.16 1.12 -9.47
N ASP A 98 3.16 -0.22 -9.56
CA ASP A 98 4.21 -0.98 -10.26
C ASP A 98 4.11 -0.84 -11.78
N ASP A 99 2.89 -0.72 -12.34
CA ASP A 99 2.68 -0.46 -13.77
C ASP A 99 3.21 0.94 -14.14
N ASP A 100 2.80 1.97 -13.40
CA ASP A 100 3.27 3.36 -13.58
C ASP A 100 4.79 3.49 -13.32
N GLY A 101 5.29 2.80 -12.29
CA GLY A 101 6.69 2.81 -11.90
C GLY A 101 7.63 2.20 -12.94
N SER A 102 7.11 1.34 -13.84
CA SER A 102 7.90 0.71 -14.90
C SER A 102 8.21 1.63 -16.08
N ILE A 103 7.41 2.69 -16.27
CA ILE A 103 7.45 3.58 -17.44
C ILE A 103 8.10 4.92 -17.09
N CYS A 104 7.73 5.50 -15.95
CA CYS A 104 8.00 6.92 -15.67
C CYS A 104 8.99 7.16 -14.52
N GLN A 105 9.38 6.13 -13.77
CA GLN A 105 10.05 6.32 -12.49
C GLN A 105 11.39 5.58 -12.36
N THR A 106 12.16 5.99 -11.36
CA THR A 106 13.52 5.47 -11.12
C THR A 106 13.51 4.05 -10.55
N ARG A 107 14.67 3.38 -10.58
CA ARG A 107 14.82 2.03 -10.01
C ARG A 107 14.48 1.97 -8.50
N GLY A 108 14.73 3.06 -7.77
CA GLY A 108 14.42 3.15 -6.33
C GLY A 108 12.91 3.17 -6.07
N PHE A 109 12.14 3.89 -6.89
CA PHE A 109 10.69 3.92 -6.82
C PHE A 109 10.10 2.52 -7.02
N ARG A 110 10.56 1.81 -8.05
CA ARG A 110 10.12 0.44 -8.33
C ARG A 110 10.47 -0.53 -7.20
N SER A 111 11.63 -0.36 -6.56
CA SER A 111 11.97 -1.11 -5.35
C SER A 111 11.00 -0.79 -4.20
N GLY A 112 10.57 0.46 -4.08
CA GLY A 112 9.53 0.89 -3.14
C GLY A 112 8.19 0.22 -3.39
N CYS A 113 7.71 0.17 -4.64
CA CYS A 113 6.46 -0.52 -5.00
C CYS A 113 6.49 -2.01 -4.64
N LYS A 114 7.62 -2.68 -4.91
CA LYS A 114 7.82 -4.08 -4.52
C LYS A 114 7.86 -4.25 -3.01
N ALA A 115 8.57 -3.39 -2.29
CA ALA A 115 8.60 -3.39 -0.84
C ALA A 115 7.20 -3.14 -0.25
N LEU A 116 6.40 -2.27 -0.88
CA LEU A 116 5.02 -2.01 -0.49
C LEU A 116 4.18 -3.28 -0.62
N GLY A 117 4.25 -3.95 -1.78
CA GLY A 117 3.54 -5.22 -2.02
C GLY A 117 3.95 -6.37 -1.09
N GLN A 118 5.24 -6.45 -0.71
CA GLN A 118 5.68 -7.43 0.28
C GLN A 118 5.24 -7.05 1.70
N GLY A 119 5.33 -5.76 2.05
CA GLY A 119 4.89 -5.23 3.34
C GLY A 119 3.41 -5.47 3.57
N THR A 120 2.56 -5.18 2.59
CA THR A 120 1.12 -5.42 2.65
C THR A 120 0.79 -6.90 2.79
N LEU A 121 1.48 -7.79 2.07
CA LEU A 121 1.25 -9.24 2.18
C LEU A 121 1.61 -9.78 3.57
N ILE A 122 2.77 -9.37 4.10
CA ILE A 122 3.21 -9.75 5.45
C ILE A 122 2.26 -9.19 6.51
N THR A 123 1.88 -7.92 6.42
CA THR A 123 0.90 -7.31 7.34
C THR A 123 -0.46 -8.01 7.25
N LEU A 124 -0.91 -8.38 6.06
CA LEU A 124 -2.16 -9.12 5.87
C LEU A 124 -2.12 -10.46 6.61
N LEU A 125 -1.05 -11.25 6.43
CA LEU A 125 -0.87 -12.53 7.11
C LEU A 125 -0.89 -12.36 8.63
N GLY A 126 -0.16 -11.37 9.14
CA GLY A 126 -0.11 -11.08 10.58
C GLY A 126 -1.47 -10.68 11.15
N LEU A 127 -2.20 -9.79 10.49
CA LEU A 127 -3.52 -9.35 10.92
C LEU A 127 -4.57 -10.47 10.82
N VAL A 128 -4.50 -11.33 9.80
CA VAL A 128 -5.39 -12.49 9.69
C VAL A 128 -5.16 -13.46 10.85
N LEU A 129 -3.91 -13.73 11.23
CA LEU A 129 -3.61 -14.56 12.40
C LEU A 129 -4.21 -13.97 13.69
N VAL A 130 -4.05 -12.66 13.91
CA VAL A 130 -4.64 -11.99 15.07
C VAL A 130 -6.18 -12.05 15.01
N ALA A 131 -6.78 -11.80 13.84
CA ALA A 131 -8.23 -11.87 13.66
C ALA A 131 -8.80 -13.28 13.91
N VAL A 132 -8.11 -14.33 13.44
CA VAL A 132 -8.50 -15.72 13.70
C VAL A 132 -8.44 -16.02 15.20
N THR A 133 -7.41 -15.56 15.91
CA THR A 133 -7.33 -15.76 17.36
C THR A 133 -8.44 -15.04 18.13
N LEU A 134 -8.83 -13.83 17.69
CA LEU A 134 -9.96 -13.11 18.27
C LEU A 134 -11.29 -13.82 17.97
N TYR A 135 -11.46 -14.30 16.74
CA TYR A 135 -12.62 -15.06 16.33
C TYR A 135 -12.76 -16.35 17.14
N SER A 136 -11.65 -17.07 17.37
CA SER A 136 -11.68 -18.27 18.23
C SER A 136 -12.08 -17.95 19.66
N ASN A 137 -11.70 -16.79 20.20
CA ASN A 137 -12.15 -16.40 21.55
C ASN A 137 -13.64 -16.07 21.57
N VAL A 138 -14.15 -15.34 20.58
CA VAL A 138 -15.61 -15.09 20.45
C VAL A 138 -16.35 -16.43 20.42
N GLY A 139 -15.91 -17.36 19.57
CA GLY A 139 -16.52 -18.67 19.45
C GLY A 139 -16.39 -19.56 20.69
N TYR A 140 -15.30 -19.45 21.45
CA TYR A 140 -15.05 -20.26 22.66
C TYR A 140 -15.87 -19.79 23.86
N TYR A 141 -16.02 -18.47 24.06
CA TYR A 141 -16.84 -17.92 25.14
C TYR A 141 -18.35 -17.96 24.83
N GLU A 142 -18.74 -18.06 23.56
CA GLU A 142 -20.16 -18.18 23.15
C GLU A 142 -20.59 -19.61 22.75
N GLY A 143 -19.66 -20.55 22.56
CA GLY A 143 -19.97 -21.89 22.05
C GLY A 143 -18.99 -22.97 22.50
N ASN A 144 -19.54 -24.04 23.06
CA ASN A 144 -18.89 -25.20 23.67
C ASN A 144 -18.13 -26.12 22.67
N ALA A 145 -17.47 -25.56 21.65
CA ALA A 145 -17.05 -26.29 20.45
C ALA A 145 -15.63 -26.90 20.49
N LEU A 146 -14.80 -26.57 21.49
CA LEU A 146 -13.37 -26.98 21.53
C LEU A 146 -12.92 -27.60 22.88
N SER A 147 -13.83 -28.28 23.57
CA SER A 147 -13.51 -29.03 24.80
C SER A 147 -12.71 -30.30 24.49
N GLY A 148 -11.37 -30.21 24.52
CA GLY A 148 -10.52 -31.41 24.43
C GLY A 148 -9.08 -31.22 23.94
N LEU A 149 -8.72 -30.03 23.45
CA LEU A 149 -7.34 -29.69 23.11
C LEU A 149 -6.81 -28.68 24.13
N ASP A 150 -5.50 -28.72 24.40
CA ASP A 150 -4.79 -27.66 25.17
C ASP A 150 -4.63 -26.41 24.30
N LEU A 151 -5.78 -25.92 23.82
CA LEU A 151 -5.98 -24.93 22.76
C LEU A 151 -5.30 -23.59 23.08
N ASN A 152 -5.10 -23.35 24.38
CA ASN A 152 -4.46 -22.17 24.92
C ASN A 152 -3.04 -21.98 24.38
N TYR A 153 -2.22 -23.02 24.25
CA TYR A 153 -0.84 -22.84 23.75
C TYR A 153 -0.79 -22.51 22.26
N VAL A 154 -1.63 -23.16 21.45
CA VAL A 154 -1.69 -22.93 20.00
C VAL A 154 -2.21 -21.52 19.71
N ILE A 155 -3.29 -21.10 20.36
CA ILE A 155 -3.87 -19.76 20.19
C ILE A 155 -2.87 -18.69 20.64
N LYS A 156 -2.15 -18.91 21.76
CA LYS A 156 -1.09 -18.00 22.22
C LYS A 156 0.05 -17.88 21.20
N CYS A 157 0.47 -19.01 20.62
CA CYS A 157 1.51 -19.03 19.61
C CYS A 157 1.07 -18.29 18.34
N MET A 158 -0.15 -18.55 17.86
CA MET A 158 -0.72 -17.86 16.69
C MET A 158 -0.84 -16.34 16.92
N PHE A 159 -1.27 -15.92 18.12
CA PHE A 159 -1.39 -14.51 18.46
C PHE A 159 -0.02 -13.81 18.46
N ASN A 160 0.97 -14.40 19.14
CA ASN A 160 2.33 -13.85 19.19
C ASN A 160 3.01 -13.86 17.82
N ALA A 161 2.83 -14.91 17.03
CA ALA A 161 3.31 -14.97 15.66
C ALA A 161 2.64 -13.91 14.78
N GLY A 162 1.32 -13.73 14.91
CA GLY A 162 0.58 -12.67 14.22
C GLY A 162 1.11 -11.27 14.55
N LEU A 163 1.39 -10.97 15.82
CA LEU A 163 2.01 -9.72 16.23
C LEU A 163 3.44 -9.55 15.68
N ALA A 164 4.28 -10.60 15.74
CA ALA A 164 5.64 -10.54 15.23
C ALA A 164 5.68 -10.30 13.72
N ILE A 165 4.83 -10.99 12.97
CA ILE A 165 4.70 -10.82 11.51
C ILE A 165 4.16 -9.42 11.19
N THR A 166 3.15 -8.95 11.92
CA THR A 166 2.58 -7.60 11.72
C THR A 166 3.62 -6.52 12.00
N SER A 167 4.46 -6.70 13.01
CA SER A 167 5.58 -5.80 13.32
C SER A 167 6.54 -5.67 12.14
N VAL A 168 7.00 -6.80 11.57
CA VAL A 168 7.88 -6.80 10.39
C VAL A 168 7.18 -6.14 9.20
N GLY A 169 5.91 -6.49 8.94
CA GLY A 169 5.12 -5.88 7.87
C GLY A 169 5.01 -4.36 8.00
N PHE A 170 4.76 -3.86 9.21
CA PHE A 170 4.66 -2.41 9.47
C PHE A 170 5.99 -1.69 9.21
N THR A 171 7.12 -2.28 9.59
CA THR A 171 8.43 -1.71 9.27
C THR A 171 8.71 -1.67 7.76
N LEU A 172 8.26 -2.68 7.02
CA LEU A 172 8.37 -2.73 5.56
C LEU A 172 7.46 -1.72 4.87
N LEU A 173 6.23 -1.51 5.37
CA LEU A 173 5.32 -0.48 4.87
C LEU A 173 5.95 0.92 5.00
N GLY A 174 6.57 1.22 6.14
CA GLY A 174 7.33 2.46 6.30
C GLY A 174 8.49 2.58 5.33
N PHE A 175 9.30 1.52 5.20
CA PHE A 175 10.42 1.48 4.24
C PHE A 175 9.97 1.66 2.79
N ALA A 176 8.84 1.07 2.42
CA ALA A 176 8.24 1.24 1.12
C ALA A 176 7.81 2.68 0.88
N ALA A 177 7.13 3.32 1.84
CA ALA A 177 6.72 4.71 1.74
C ALA A 177 7.92 5.66 1.55
N PHE A 178 9.03 5.42 2.24
CA PHE A 178 10.28 6.16 2.02
C PHE A 178 10.84 5.98 0.61
N LEU A 179 10.97 4.74 0.15
CA LEU A 179 11.51 4.47 -1.18
C LEU A 179 10.63 5.07 -2.28
N VAL A 180 9.31 4.95 -2.15
CA VAL A 180 8.37 5.54 -3.09
C VAL A 180 8.49 7.07 -3.09
N GLU A 181 8.54 7.70 -1.91
CA GLU A 181 8.62 9.16 -1.79
C GLU A 181 9.93 9.72 -2.35
N VAL A 182 11.07 9.26 -1.83
CA VAL A 182 12.40 9.84 -2.11
C VAL A 182 12.82 9.61 -3.56
N TYR A 183 12.38 8.52 -4.17
CA TYR A 183 12.76 8.16 -5.53
C TYR A 183 11.68 8.47 -6.58
N SER A 184 10.58 9.08 -6.18
CA SER A 184 9.58 9.61 -7.12
C SER A 184 10.05 10.92 -7.73
N SER A 185 9.87 11.08 -9.04
CA SER A 185 10.16 12.33 -9.75
C SER A 185 9.28 13.50 -9.29
N ASP A 186 8.05 13.17 -8.85
CA ASP A 186 7.01 14.12 -8.46
C ASP A 186 6.82 14.15 -6.94
N GLY A 187 7.80 13.68 -6.15
CA GLY A 187 7.68 13.53 -4.71
C GLY A 187 7.16 14.78 -4.01
N THR A 188 6.38 14.59 -2.95
CA THR A 188 5.81 15.69 -2.18
C THR A 188 6.91 16.44 -1.43
N ARG A 189 7.59 15.74 -0.51
CA ARG A 189 8.73 16.19 0.32
C ARG A 189 9.45 14.95 0.86
N GLU A 190 10.74 14.82 0.57
CA GLU A 190 11.59 13.71 1.06
C GLU A 190 11.51 13.51 2.58
N VAL A 191 11.37 14.61 3.34
CA VAL A 191 11.23 14.59 4.81
C VAL A 191 10.05 13.73 5.27
N LEU A 192 8.94 13.71 4.53
CA LEU A 192 7.77 12.88 4.86
C LEU A 192 8.06 11.39 4.72
N GLY A 193 8.88 11.02 3.74
CA GLY A 193 9.39 9.67 3.53
C GLY A 193 10.33 9.23 4.67
N PHE A 194 11.25 10.09 5.09
CA PHE A 194 12.11 9.78 6.25
C PHE A 194 11.29 9.62 7.53
N ALA A 195 10.31 10.49 7.76
CA ALA A 195 9.43 10.41 8.91
C ALA A 195 8.59 9.11 8.92
N SER A 196 8.09 8.66 7.76
CA SER A 196 7.30 7.41 7.68
C SER A 196 8.14 6.19 8.06
N VAL A 197 9.38 6.10 7.59
CA VAL A 197 10.30 5.02 7.99
C VAL A 197 10.58 5.02 9.48
N ILE A 198 10.92 6.17 10.05
CA ILE A 198 11.32 6.27 11.46
C ILE A 198 10.13 5.88 12.34
N LEU A 199 8.94 6.45 12.10
CA LEU A 199 7.75 6.18 12.89
C LEU A 199 7.30 4.72 12.79
N CYS A 200 7.31 4.14 11.59
CA CYS A 200 6.96 2.72 11.41
C CYS A 200 7.95 1.77 12.05
N LYS A 201 9.26 2.06 11.95
CA LYS A 201 10.29 1.25 12.59
C LYS A 201 10.14 1.27 14.10
N ILE A 202 9.90 2.45 14.69
CA ILE A 202 9.67 2.58 16.14
C ILE A 202 8.40 1.82 16.55
N SER A 203 7.29 1.99 15.84
CA SER A 203 6.04 1.27 16.10
C SER A 203 6.21 -0.26 15.99
N GLY A 204 6.86 -0.75 14.93
CA GLY A 204 7.17 -2.17 14.77
C GLY A 204 8.06 -2.71 15.87
N PHE A 205 9.12 -1.97 16.25
CA PHE A 205 10.00 -2.35 17.36
C PHE A 205 9.25 -2.41 18.70
N LEU A 206 8.42 -1.42 18.99
CA LEU A 206 7.58 -1.42 20.19
C LEU A 206 6.58 -2.59 20.19
N MET A 207 5.97 -2.90 19.05
CA MET A 207 5.11 -4.09 18.90
C MET A 207 5.89 -5.36 19.25
N PHE A 208 7.12 -5.51 18.76
CA PHE A 208 7.96 -6.65 19.09
C PHE A 208 8.32 -6.70 20.58
N LEU A 209 8.63 -5.55 21.20
CA LEU A 209 8.90 -5.45 22.64
C LEU A 209 7.71 -5.86 23.50
N THR A 210 6.46 -5.62 23.07
CA THR A 210 5.28 -6.09 23.82
C THR A 210 5.16 -7.61 23.87
N ILE A 211 5.75 -8.32 22.90
CA ILE A 211 5.80 -9.80 22.91
C ILE A 211 6.81 -10.28 23.96
N ILE A 212 7.95 -9.61 24.08
CA ILE A 212 9.01 -9.95 25.05
C ILE A 212 8.58 -9.57 26.48
N PHE A 213 7.94 -8.42 26.65
CA PHE A 213 7.52 -7.89 27.94
C PHE A 213 6.00 -7.69 28.01
N PRO A 214 5.20 -8.79 28.00
CA PRO A 214 3.75 -8.73 27.89
C PRO A 214 3.05 -8.13 29.13
N ASP A 215 3.71 -8.09 30.29
CA ASP A 215 3.12 -7.50 31.49
C ASP A 215 3.45 -6.00 31.66
N CYS A 216 4.37 -5.48 30.84
CA CYS A 216 4.80 -4.09 30.94
C CYS A 216 3.82 -3.12 30.27
N LYS A 217 2.93 -2.54 31.09
CA LYS A 217 1.92 -1.56 30.63
C LYS A 217 2.52 -0.36 29.90
N ILE A 218 3.73 0.07 30.27
CA ILE A 218 4.42 1.23 29.67
C ILE A 218 4.74 0.93 28.20
N VAL A 219 5.37 -0.21 27.91
CA VAL A 219 5.71 -0.63 26.55
C VAL A 219 4.45 -0.78 25.71
N GLY A 220 3.41 -1.41 26.27
CA GLY A 220 2.11 -1.59 25.62
C GLY A 220 1.42 -0.29 25.24
N SER A 221 1.49 0.71 26.13
CA SER A 221 0.88 2.03 25.89
C SER A 221 1.69 2.86 24.91
N LEU A 222 3.03 2.81 24.99
CA LEU A 222 3.92 3.43 24.01
C LEU A 222 3.69 2.86 22.61
N PHE A 223 3.56 1.54 22.49
CA PHE A 223 3.21 0.89 21.23
C PHE A 223 1.95 1.51 20.61
N THR A 224 0.85 1.61 21.38
CA THR A 224 -0.42 2.17 20.87
C THR A 224 -0.27 3.63 20.44
N ILE A 225 0.42 4.45 21.23
CA ILE A 225 0.65 5.87 20.93
C ILE A 225 1.46 6.02 19.63
N PHE A 226 2.62 5.37 19.54
CA PHE A 226 3.49 5.46 18.38
C PHE A 226 2.86 4.87 17.12
N THR A 227 2.08 3.80 17.24
CA THR A 227 1.37 3.20 16.10
C THR A 227 0.27 4.12 15.59
N THR A 228 -0.43 4.80 16.49
CA THR A 228 -1.42 5.81 16.11
C THR A 228 -0.75 6.97 15.37
N ILE A 229 0.37 7.49 15.89
CA ILE A 229 1.14 8.57 15.24
C ILE A 229 1.70 8.12 13.88
N ALA A 230 2.19 6.89 13.78
CA ALA A 230 2.73 6.36 12.53
C ALA A 230 1.63 6.22 11.47
N LEU A 231 0.47 5.66 11.84
CA LEU A 231 -0.65 5.50 10.93
C LEU A 231 -1.26 6.85 10.51
N THR A 232 -1.37 7.82 11.42
CA THR A 232 -1.84 9.17 11.05
C THR A 232 -0.88 9.84 10.09
N HIS A 233 0.43 9.79 10.37
CA HIS A 233 1.47 10.35 9.49
C HIS A 233 1.44 9.71 8.09
N ILE A 234 1.42 8.38 8.01
CA ILE A 234 1.37 7.69 6.72
C ILE A 234 0.07 7.97 5.97
N THR A 235 -1.06 8.08 6.66
CA THR A 235 -2.34 8.41 6.02
C THR A 235 -2.30 9.81 5.41
N LEU A 236 -1.72 10.78 6.14
CA LEU A 236 -1.52 12.14 5.63
C LEU A 236 -0.56 12.15 4.44
N TRP A 237 0.57 11.44 4.55
CA TRP A 237 1.52 11.27 3.46
C TRP A 237 0.84 10.66 2.23
N ALA A 238 0.11 9.56 2.38
CA ALA A 238 -0.60 8.90 1.28
C ALA A 238 -1.61 9.83 0.62
N GLY A 239 -2.36 10.61 1.41
CA GLY A 239 -3.29 11.61 0.88
C GLY A 239 -2.60 12.70 0.05
N LEU A 240 -1.42 13.18 0.47
CA LEU A 240 -0.65 14.16 -0.28
C LEU A 240 0.00 13.55 -1.53
N PHE A 241 0.66 12.41 -1.33
CA PHE A 241 1.43 11.70 -2.36
C PHE A 241 0.53 11.24 -3.50
N GLU A 242 -0.60 10.61 -3.19
CA GLU A 242 -1.55 10.12 -4.20
C GLU A 242 -2.12 11.28 -5.03
N ASN A 243 -2.42 12.42 -4.41
CA ASN A 243 -2.88 13.60 -5.16
C ASN A 243 -1.83 14.16 -6.14
N VAL A 244 -0.54 14.05 -5.79
CA VAL A 244 0.54 14.52 -6.66
C VAL A 244 0.88 13.50 -7.74
N ALA A 245 0.99 12.22 -7.39
CA ALA A 245 1.24 11.13 -8.33
C ALA A 245 0.14 11.03 -9.41
N LEU A 246 -1.10 11.40 -9.09
CA LEU A 246 -2.21 11.39 -10.05
C LEU A 246 -2.26 12.62 -10.96
N LYS A 247 -1.55 13.70 -10.60
CA LYS A 247 -1.50 14.94 -11.37
C LYS A 247 -0.55 14.84 -12.57
N SER A 248 0.46 13.96 -12.51
CA SER A 248 1.48 13.80 -13.56
C SER A 248 1.10 12.83 -14.68
N ARG A 249 -0.18 12.46 -14.84
CA ARG A 249 -0.64 11.59 -15.94
C ARG A 249 -0.46 12.26 -17.30
N ILE A 250 0.71 12.03 -17.91
CA ILE A 250 0.77 11.83 -19.36
C ILE A 250 -0.03 10.54 -19.61
N LYS A 251 -1.21 10.66 -20.22
CA LYS A 251 -2.11 9.54 -20.53
C LYS A 251 -1.53 8.63 -21.62
N MET A 252 -0.37 8.02 -21.38
CA MET A 252 0.15 6.96 -22.24
C MET A 252 0.47 5.73 -21.41
N THR A 253 -0.44 4.75 -21.46
CA THR A 253 -0.21 3.40 -20.95
C THR A 253 0.96 2.74 -21.68
N GLN A 254 1.52 1.65 -21.12
CA GLN A 254 2.62 0.91 -21.77
C GLN A 254 2.29 0.51 -23.22
N SER A 255 1.03 0.14 -23.47
CA SER A 255 0.52 -0.17 -24.81
C SER A 255 0.46 1.05 -25.72
N ALA A 256 0.10 2.23 -25.19
CA ALA A 256 0.10 3.49 -25.92
C ALA A 256 1.52 3.98 -26.25
N VAL A 257 2.46 3.92 -25.29
CA VAL A 257 3.88 4.26 -25.54
C VAL A 257 4.49 3.30 -26.56
N ARG A 258 4.21 2.00 -26.45
CA ARG A 258 4.66 1.01 -27.43
C ARG A 258 4.08 1.27 -28.81
N ASN A 259 2.79 1.61 -28.89
CA ASN A 259 2.14 1.96 -30.15
C ASN A 259 2.73 3.24 -30.76
N GLU A 260 2.96 4.28 -29.97
CA GLU A 260 3.60 5.50 -30.45
C GLU A 260 5.05 5.24 -30.85
N TYR A 261 5.82 4.43 -30.12
CA TYR A 261 7.15 4.01 -30.54
C TYR A 261 7.13 3.31 -31.91
N TYR A 262 6.23 2.35 -32.12
CA TYR A 262 6.11 1.68 -33.42
C TYR A 262 5.62 2.63 -34.51
N LYS A 263 4.73 3.58 -34.18
CA LYS A 263 4.26 4.62 -35.11
C LYS A 263 5.39 5.57 -35.50
N SER A 264 6.21 6.02 -34.55
CA SER A 264 7.39 6.86 -34.78
C SER A 264 8.46 6.10 -35.57
N ARG A 265 8.71 4.83 -35.26
CA ARG A 265 9.67 3.98 -35.98
C ARG A 265 9.23 3.76 -37.44
N ASN A 266 7.95 3.51 -37.67
CA ASN A 266 7.39 3.35 -39.01
C ASN A 266 7.36 4.69 -39.78
N ALA A 267 7.13 5.82 -39.10
CA ALA A 267 7.24 7.15 -39.69
C ALA A 267 8.69 7.44 -40.11
N LEU A 268 9.68 7.13 -39.26
CA LEU A 268 11.10 7.25 -39.59
C LEU A 268 11.52 6.34 -40.74
N ALA A 269 10.93 5.14 -40.88
CA ALA A 269 11.17 4.29 -42.04
C ALA A 269 10.57 4.84 -43.35
N TYR A 270 9.54 5.70 -43.25
CA TYR A 270 8.93 6.38 -44.40
C TYR A 270 9.74 7.60 -44.84
N PHE A 271 10.43 8.27 -43.90
CA PHE A 271 11.51 9.20 -44.20
C PHE A 271 12.79 8.40 -44.47
N GLY A 272 12.85 7.74 -45.63
CA GLY A 272 14.10 7.17 -46.15
C GLY A 272 15.23 8.23 -46.18
N PRO A 273 16.49 7.82 -46.42
CA PRO A 273 17.60 8.77 -46.53
C PRO A 273 17.21 9.93 -47.45
N PRO A 274 17.64 11.17 -47.13
CA PRO A 274 17.21 12.34 -47.88
C PRO A 274 17.35 12.03 -49.37
N VAL A 275 16.26 12.19 -50.13
CA VAL A 275 16.30 12.08 -51.58
C VAL A 275 17.27 13.16 -52.03
N MET A 276 18.53 12.78 -52.25
CA MET A 276 19.51 13.62 -52.93
C MET A 276 18.90 13.88 -54.28
N ALA A 277 18.51 15.12 -54.55
CA ALA A 277 18.01 15.51 -55.85
C ALA A 277 19.05 15.09 -56.89
N GLU A 278 18.75 14.05 -57.66
CA GLU A 278 19.54 13.68 -58.83
C GLU A 278 19.48 14.86 -59.80
N GLY A 279 20.62 15.50 -60.02
CA GLY A 279 20.78 16.46 -61.11
C GLY A 279 21.49 17.76 -60.75
N ASN A 280 22.82 17.67 -60.55
CA ASN A 280 23.82 18.43 -61.31
C ASN A 280 25.18 18.34 -60.60
N PHE A 281 25.79 17.16 -60.67
CA PHE A 281 27.24 17.08 -60.54
C PHE A 281 27.84 17.59 -61.85
N VAL A 282 28.24 18.86 -61.88
CA VAL A 282 29.15 19.36 -62.92
C VAL A 282 30.47 18.62 -62.69
N GLN A 283 30.80 17.71 -63.61
CA GLN A 283 32.13 17.11 -63.65
C GLN A 283 33.17 18.22 -63.84
N PRO A 284 34.26 18.26 -63.06
CA PRO A 284 35.36 19.15 -63.37
C PRO A 284 36.07 18.60 -64.60
N THR A 285 35.97 19.32 -65.72
CA THR A 285 36.84 19.10 -66.88
C THR A 285 38.29 19.35 -66.46
N MET A 286 39.17 18.44 -66.90
CA MET A 286 40.62 18.44 -66.70
C MET A 286 41.28 19.81 -66.93
#